data_AF-A0A9W8TG25-F1
#
_entry.id   AF-A0A9W8TG25-F1
#
_cell.length_a   1.000
_cell.length_b   1.000
_cell.length_c   1.000
_cell.angle_alpha   90.00
_cell.angle_beta   90.00
_cell.angle_gamma   90.00
#
_symmetry.space_group_name_H-M   'P 1'
#
loop_
_entity.id
_entity.type
_entity.pdbx_description
1 polymer ?
#
loop_
_entity_poly.entity_id
_entity_poly.type
_entity_poly.pdbx_seq_one_letter_code
_entity_poly.pdbx_strand_id
1 'polypeptide(L)'
;MSYETADNQQPICDPSLTSQGRVGICFEQLRGEIITILHNDNNSQETIRRLENELSVYKRAYADLDAERHRFERLKQESDKQKEDLENQLKGHRVVALLDGDGTIFNSQLISQGPVGGRAAAQKLSDSIIQYLVANHGTNQYQLWVYVFLNRRGLGDTFGRVGLVSAKAKFEEFVMGFNQAAERFIMVDVGGAKEAADAKIKALLEEEIRLPQTEKIIFGGCHDNGYATTLRSQITAGFKHKLILLPGYSDMAVGINELNLPSLSVPELFIPQKLAVNPPPTQTIHSSPLPTATQLSPPQVLLDAHMCKPTTSITQQAFEALPFATVEPPEMPTPKEHPLRFSYSSAVQRPPRRPDTPELDSSGSTTSSDDSDESVPMSRPPVTSTKPRRVNPNIVSVSLLRKALTPKYARLPHPASLEA
;
A
#
# COMPACT_ATOMS: atom_id res chain seq x y z
N MET A 1 45.50 -9.25 49.39
CA MET A 1 45.65 -8.67 50.74
C MET A 1 47.13 -8.57 51.03
N SER A 2 47.55 -7.44 51.61
CA SER A 2 48.96 -7.13 51.87
C SER A 2 49.56 -8.06 52.91
N TYR A 3 50.84 -8.40 52.74
CA TYR A 3 51.63 -9.10 53.75
C TYR A 3 52.36 -8.06 54.59
N GLU A 4 52.10 -7.98 55.89
CA GLU A 4 53.03 -7.29 56.80
C GLU A 4 53.01 -7.86 58.24
N THR A 5 54.02 -8.71 58.48
CA THR A 5 54.93 -8.68 59.64
C THR A 5 54.40 -8.79 61.07
N ALA A 6 54.47 -10.01 61.61
CA ALA A 6 54.71 -10.34 63.03
C ALA A 6 55.20 -11.82 63.09
N ASP A 7 56.10 -12.27 63.96
CA ASP A 7 57.08 -11.59 64.81
C ASP A 7 58.32 -12.52 64.95
N ASN A 8 59.50 -11.97 65.21
CA ASN A 8 60.76 -12.70 65.18
C ASN A 8 61.04 -13.41 66.52
N GLN A 9 60.45 -14.59 66.73
CA GLN A 9 60.71 -15.43 67.90
C GLN A 9 61.48 -16.71 67.51
N GLN A 10 62.81 -16.70 67.71
CA GLN A 10 63.63 -17.91 67.61
C GLN A 10 63.23 -18.93 68.71
N PRO A 11 62.98 -20.21 68.39
CA PRO A 11 62.96 -21.26 69.40
C PRO A 11 64.37 -21.48 69.91
N ILE A 12 64.56 -21.26 71.22
CA ILE A 12 65.83 -21.47 71.92
C ILE A 12 66.25 -22.94 71.78
N CYS A 13 67.50 -23.17 71.36
CA CYS A 13 68.01 -24.50 71.07
C CYS A 13 68.49 -25.20 72.36
N ASP A 14 67.64 -26.05 72.91
CA ASP A 14 67.88 -26.75 74.18
C ASP A 14 68.83 -27.96 73.98
N PRO A 15 70.03 -28.00 74.61
CA PRO A 15 71.11 -28.93 74.23
C PRO A 15 71.15 -30.20 75.11
N SER A 16 70.05 -30.95 75.22
CA SER A 16 70.04 -32.24 75.94
C SER A 16 69.15 -33.35 75.33
N LEU A 17 68.85 -33.27 74.03
CA LEU A 17 68.29 -34.39 73.26
C LEU A 17 69.41 -35.13 72.52
N THR A 18 69.53 -36.44 72.75
CA THR A 18 70.48 -37.32 72.05
C THR A 18 70.26 -37.29 70.54
N SER A 19 71.33 -37.52 69.76
CA SER A 19 71.30 -37.52 68.29
C SER A 19 70.18 -38.40 67.69
N GLN A 20 69.87 -39.48 68.39
CA GLN A 20 68.81 -40.44 68.08
C GLN A 20 67.40 -39.81 68.10
N GLY A 21 67.14 -38.82 68.97
CA GLY A 21 65.87 -38.09 69.01
C GLY A 21 65.67 -37.11 67.85
N ARG A 22 66.74 -36.43 67.40
CA ARG A 22 66.68 -35.53 66.24
C ARG A 22 66.37 -36.27 64.94
N VAL A 23 66.92 -37.48 64.77
CA VAL A 23 66.61 -38.34 63.62
C VAL A 23 65.15 -38.79 63.65
N GLY A 24 64.60 -39.12 64.82
CA GLY A 24 63.18 -39.48 64.98
C GLY A 24 62.23 -38.35 64.55
N ILE A 25 62.50 -37.11 64.95
CA ILE A 25 61.70 -35.93 64.56
C ILE A 25 61.73 -35.73 63.03
N CYS A 26 62.89 -35.91 62.40
CA CYS A 26 63.02 -35.80 60.94
C CYS A 26 62.23 -36.88 60.19
N PHE A 27 62.21 -38.12 60.70
CA PHE A 27 61.38 -39.21 60.15
C PHE A 27 59.87 -38.96 60.32
N GLU A 28 59.43 -38.42 61.46
CA GLU A 28 58.04 -38.01 61.69
C GLU A 28 57.63 -36.89 60.73
N GLN A 29 58.48 -35.89 60.52
CA GLN A 29 58.22 -34.80 59.56
C GLN A 29 58.12 -35.34 58.11
N LEU A 30 59.09 -36.16 57.68
CA LEU A 30 59.08 -36.78 56.34
C LEU A 30 57.81 -37.63 56.14
N ARG A 31 57.39 -38.38 57.17
CA ARG A 31 56.15 -39.15 57.17
C ARG A 31 54.91 -38.25 57.03
N GLY A 32 54.88 -37.10 57.72
CA GLY A 32 53.83 -36.10 57.59
C GLY A 32 53.75 -35.49 56.19
N GLU A 33 54.89 -35.17 55.58
CA GLU A 33 54.97 -34.68 54.20
C GLU A 33 54.51 -35.73 53.19
N ILE A 34 54.92 -37.00 53.34
CA ILE A 34 54.45 -38.11 52.49
C ILE A 34 52.93 -38.30 52.58
N ILE A 35 52.36 -38.26 53.80
CA ILE A 35 50.90 -38.33 53.99
C ILE A 35 50.19 -37.15 53.31
N THR A 36 50.77 -35.95 53.41
CA THR A 36 50.23 -34.73 52.78
C THR A 36 50.26 -34.83 51.25
N ILE A 37 51.36 -35.33 50.66
CA ILE A 37 51.50 -35.56 49.22
C ILE A 37 50.46 -36.59 48.74
N LEU A 38 50.30 -37.71 49.45
CA LEU A 38 49.31 -38.73 49.10
C LEU A 38 47.87 -38.21 49.21
N HIS A 39 47.57 -37.35 50.18
CA HIS A 39 46.26 -36.70 50.28
C HIS A 39 46.02 -35.72 49.11
N ASN A 40 47.03 -34.91 48.78
CA ASN A 40 46.96 -33.97 47.66
C ASN A 40 46.84 -34.68 46.30
N ASP A 41 47.50 -35.82 46.10
CA ASP A 41 47.36 -36.62 44.88
C ASP A 41 45.94 -37.19 44.74
N ASN A 42 45.38 -37.79 45.80
CA ASN A 42 43.99 -38.25 45.79
C ASN A 42 42.99 -37.11 45.48
N ASN A 43 43.18 -35.94 46.11
CA ASN A 43 42.34 -34.76 45.85
C ASN A 43 42.48 -34.26 44.40
N SER A 44 43.70 -34.34 43.84
CA SER A 44 43.98 -33.97 42.45
C SER A 44 43.33 -34.94 41.46
N GLN A 45 43.47 -36.26 41.69
CA GLN A 45 42.80 -37.29 40.89
C GLN A 45 41.28 -37.14 40.89
N GLU A 46 40.67 -36.85 42.05
CA GLU A 46 39.22 -36.65 42.13
C GLU A 46 38.78 -35.36 41.43
N THR A 47 39.58 -34.29 41.53
CA THR A 47 39.34 -33.05 40.77
C THR A 47 39.44 -33.28 39.25
N ILE A 48 40.40 -34.08 38.79
CA ILE A 48 40.55 -34.47 37.38
C ILE A 48 39.30 -35.23 36.91
N ARG A 49 38.89 -36.29 37.62
CA ARG A 49 37.66 -37.05 37.28
C ARG A 49 36.43 -36.16 37.20
N ARG A 50 36.29 -35.21 38.12
CA ARG A 50 35.19 -34.24 38.11
C ARG A 50 35.23 -33.35 36.86
N LEU A 51 36.39 -32.79 36.52
CA LEU A 51 36.56 -31.94 35.34
C LEU A 51 36.35 -32.71 34.02
N GLU A 52 36.77 -33.97 33.95
CA GLU A 52 36.51 -34.86 32.80
C GLU A 52 35.01 -35.11 32.63
N ASN A 53 34.30 -35.38 33.73
CA ASN A 53 32.85 -35.54 33.74
C ASN A 53 32.13 -34.25 33.30
N GLU A 54 32.50 -33.09 33.87
CA GLU A 54 31.95 -31.79 33.46
C GLU A 54 32.23 -31.49 31.98
N LEU A 55 33.45 -31.73 31.48
CA LEU A 55 33.78 -31.63 30.04
C LEU A 55 32.94 -32.56 29.17
N SER A 56 32.64 -33.78 29.62
CA SER A 56 31.78 -34.71 28.87
C SER A 56 30.35 -34.19 28.73
N VAL A 57 29.82 -33.53 29.77
CA VAL A 57 28.50 -32.89 29.77
C VAL A 57 28.50 -31.68 28.84
N TYR A 58 29.49 -30.79 28.94
CA TYR A 58 29.62 -29.63 28.04
C TYR A 58 29.77 -30.04 26.58
N LYS A 59 30.57 -31.07 26.26
CA LYS A 59 30.71 -31.59 24.90
C LYS A 59 29.37 -32.09 24.33
N ARG A 60 28.56 -32.79 25.13
CA ARG A 60 27.23 -33.24 24.72
C ARG A 60 26.29 -32.05 24.48
N ALA A 61 26.20 -31.14 25.44
CA ALA A 61 25.36 -29.94 25.32
C ALA A 61 25.74 -29.06 24.11
N TYR A 62 27.04 -28.94 23.80
CA TYR A 62 27.51 -28.22 22.62
C TYR A 62 27.09 -28.92 21.31
N ALA A 63 27.21 -30.24 21.24
CA ALA A 63 26.76 -31.01 20.08
C ALA A 63 25.23 -30.93 19.86
N ASP A 64 24.45 -30.95 20.95
CA ASP A 64 22.99 -30.80 20.89
C ASP A 64 22.60 -29.39 20.38
N LEU A 65 23.27 -28.33 20.86
CA LEU A 65 23.05 -26.95 20.40
C LEU A 65 23.46 -26.74 18.94
N ASP A 66 24.55 -27.35 18.48
CA ASP A 66 25.00 -27.25 17.09
C ASP A 66 24.04 -27.99 16.13
N ALA A 67 23.55 -29.17 16.55
CA ALA A 67 22.50 -29.88 15.84
C ALA A 67 21.17 -29.10 15.77
N GLU A 68 20.80 -28.41 16.87
CA GLU A 68 19.63 -27.53 16.91
C GLU A 68 19.81 -26.29 16.03
N ARG A 69 20.99 -25.65 16.04
CA ARG A 69 21.34 -24.55 15.13
C ARG A 69 21.20 -24.97 13.68
N HIS A 70 21.79 -26.10 13.29
CA HIS A 70 21.67 -26.65 11.93
C HIS A 70 20.26 -27.09 11.56
N ARG A 71 19.39 -27.38 12.54
CA ARG A 71 17.96 -27.61 12.32
C ARG A 71 17.21 -26.30 12.06
N PHE A 72 17.46 -25.26 12.85
CA PHE A 72 16.86 -23.93 12.66
C PHE A 72 17.30 -23.30 11.34
N GLU A 73 18.58 -23.43 10.96
CA GLU A 73 19.10 -22.88 9.71
C GLU A 73 18.45 -23.52 8.48
N ARG A 74 18.26 -24.85 8.48
CA ARG A 74 17.49 -25.55 7.44
C ARG A 74 16.01 -25.15 7.42
N LEU A 75 15.38 -25.01 8.59
CA LEU A 75 13.97 -24.60 8.67
C LEU A 75 13.77 -23.16 8.17
N LYS A 76 14.71 -22.26 8.48
CA LYS A 76 14.74 -20.89 7.97
C LYS A 76 14.90 -20.90 6.45
N GLN A 77 15.86 -21.64 5.90
CA GLN A 77 16.09 -21.73 4.46
C GLN A 77 14.85 -22.26 3.71
N GLU A 78 14.18 -23.29 4.24
CA GLU A 78 12.93 -23.81 3.66
C GLU A 78 11.80 -22.77 3.74
N SER A 79 11.67 -22.04 4.86
CA SER A 79 10.68 -20.97 5.00
C SER A 79 10.94 -19.77 4.07
N ASP A 80 12.20 -19.37 3.91
CA ASP A 80 12.61 -18.28 3.03
C ASP A 80 12.33 -18.66 1.56
N LYS A 81 12.61 -19.91 1.18
CA LYS A 81 12.27 -20.45 -0.14
C LYS A 81 10.76 -20.52 -0.39
N GLN A 82 9.98 -21.03 0.56
CA GLN A 82 8.52 -21.08 0.44
C GLN A 82 7.91 -19.69 0.31
N LYS A 83 8.48 -18.70 1.00
CA LYS A 83 8.11 -17.29 0.85
C LYS A 83 8.43 -16.79 -0.57
N GLU A 84 9.62 -17.04 -1.08
CA GLU A 84 10.00 -16.66 -2.45
C GLU A 84 9.09 -17.32 -3.51
N ASP A 85 8.80 -18.61 -3.37
CA ASP A 85 7.89 -19.36 -4.26
C ASP A 85 6.46 -18.78 -4.24
N LEU A 86 5.97 -18.34 -3.08
CA LEU A 86 4.66 -17.67 -2.94
C LEU A 86 4.68 -16.25 -3.50
N GLU A 87 5.73 -15.48 -3.26
CA GLU A 87 5.89 -14.14 -3.84
C GLU A 87 5.96 -14.21 -5.37
N ASN A 88 6.66 -15.20 -5.93
CA ASN A 88 6.73 -15.42 -7.37
C ASN A 88 5.39 -15.89 -7.98
N GLN A 89 4.56 -16.63 -7.24
CA GLN A 89 3.18 -16.95 -7.66
C GLN A 89 2.23 -15.73 -7.58
N LEU A 90 2.51 -14.77 -6.68
CA LEU A 90 1.71 -13.54 -6.54
C LEU A 90 2.16 -12.42 -7.48
N LYS A 91 3.37 -12.47 -8.04
CA LYS A 91 3.85 -11.55 -9.08
C LYS A 91 3.03 -11.74 -10.36
N GLY A 92 2.04 -10.88 -10.55
CA GLY A 92 1.42 -10.65 -11.83
C GLY A 92 2.14 -9.55 -12.60
N HIS A 93 2.08 -9.61 -13.92
CA HIS A 93 2.49 -8.49 -14.79
C HIS A 93 1.29 -7.58 -15.09
N ARG A 94 0.47 -7.28 -14.08
CA ARG A 94 -0.70 -6.39 -14.22
C ARG A 94 -0.25 -4.94 -14.25
N VAL A 95 -0.72 -4.23 -15.27
CA VAL A 95 -0.46 -2.82 -15.52
C VAL A 95 -1.80 -2.11 -15.62
N VAL A 96 -1.96 -1.02 -14.90
CA VAL A 96 -3.19 -0.22 -14.94
C VAL A 96 -2.86 1.20 -15.35
N ALA A 97 -3.43 1.67 -16.46
CA ALA A 97 -3.41 3.06 -16.85
C ALA A 97 -4.65 3.78 -16.29
N LEU A 98 -4.43 4.87 -15.56
CA LEU A 98 -5.45 5.75 -15.01
C LEU A 98 -5.28 7.13 -15.64
N LEU A 99 -6.17 7.49 -16.57
CA LEU A 99 -6.10 8.72 -17.35
C LEU A 99 -7.23 9.69 -16.96
N ASP A 100 -6.86 10.94 -16.71
CA ASP A 100 -7.78 12.06 -16.58
C ASP A 100 -8.02 12.63 -17.98
N GLY A 101 -9.12 12.22 -18.61
CA GLY A 101 -9.42 12.56 -20.02
C GLY A 101 -9.79 14.02 -20.23
N ASP A 102 -10.13 14.78 -19.18
CA ASP A 102 -10.41 16.22 -19.28
C ASP A 102 -9.10 17.04 -19.35
N GLY A 103 -7.96 16.44 -18.94
CA GLY A 103 -6.62 17.03 -19.07
C GLY A 103 -5.56 16.15 -19.75
N THR A 104 -5.95 15.02 -20.35
CA THR A 104 -5.13 14.21 -21.27
C THR A 104 -5.90 14.01 -22.58
N ILE A 105 -6.19 15.11 -23.24
CA ILE A 105 -7.10 15.17 -24.40
C ILE A 105 -6.41 14.57 -25.63
N PHE A 106 -7.03 13.53 -26.22
CA PHE A 106 -6.52 12.88 -27.44
C PHE A 106 -6.45 13.84 -28.64
N ASN A 107 -5.50 13.59 -29.54
CA ASN A 107 -5.29 14.42 -30.74
C ASN A 107 -6.59 14.52 -31.57
N SER A 108 -7.00 15.75 -31.91
CA SER A 108 -8.22 16.02 -32.69
C SER A 108 -8.27 15.30 -34.05
N GLN A 109 -7.12 14.97 -34.65
CA GLN A 109 -7.03 14.16 -35.86
C GLN A 109 -7.42 12.70 -35.63
N LEU A 110 -7.20 12.14 -34.44
CA LEU A 110 -7.70 10.82 -34.06
C LEU A 110 -9.19 10.90 -33.74
N ILE A 111 -9.63 11.90 -32.96
CA ILE A 111 -11.05 12.05 -32.59
C ILE A 111 -11.95 12.22 -33.82
N SER A 112 -11.53 13.03 -34.80
CA SER A 112 -12.29 13.26 -36.05
C SER A 112 -12.40 12.05 -36.98
N GLN A 113 -11.66 10.96 -36.73
CA GLN A 113 -11.82 9.68 -37.45
C GLN A 113 -12.88 8.75 -36.83
N GLY A 114 -13.55 9.17 -35.75
CA GLY A 114 -14.58 8.37 -35.10
C GLY A 114 -14.04 6.99 -34.67
N PRO A 115 -14.71 5.86 -34.99
CA PRO A 115 -14.37 4.57 -34.38
C PRO A 115 -13.00 4.04 -34.80
N VAL A 116 -12.53 4.42 -36.00
CA VAL A 116 -11.19 4.05 -36.49
C VAL A 116 -10.11 4.76 -35.67
N GLY A 117 -10.27 6.06 -35.44
CA GLY A 117 -9.35 6.83 -34.60
C GLY A 117 -9.37 6.42 -33.14
N GLY A 118 -10.52 5.99 -32.61
CA GLY A 118 -10.64 5.43 -31.26
C GLY A 118 -9.79 4.17 -31.09
N ARG A 119 -9.89 3.23 -32.05
CA ARG A 119 -9.06 2.01 -32.07
C ARG A 119 -7.58 2.33 -32.27
N ALA A 120 -7.25 3.24 -33.18
CA ALA A 120 -5.87 3.67 -33.42
C ALA A 120 -5.24 4.33 -32.18
N ALA A 121 -5.99 5.16 -31.45
CA ALA A 121 -5.53 5.76 -30.19
C ALA A 121 -5.31 4.72 -29.09
N ALA A 122 -6.21 3.74 -28.95
CA ALA A 122 -6.08 2.65 -28.00
C ALA A 122 -4.85 1.77 -28.30
N GLN A 123 -4.67 1.35 -29.56
CA GLN A 123 -3.51 0.58 -29.99
C GLN A 123 -2.20 1.36 -29.78
N LYS A 124 -2.17 2.63 -30.18
CA LYS A 124 -0.97 3.47 -30.02
C LYS A 124 -0.58 3.64 -28.54
N LEU A 125 -1.57 3.75 -27.66
CA LEU A 125 -1.38 3.78 -26.21
C LEU A 125 -0.87 2.42 -25.68
N SER A 126 -1.47 1.29 -26.09
CA SER A 126 -1.00 -0.03 -25.66
C SER A 126 0.43 -0.28 -26.09
N ASP A 127 0.73 -0.08 -27.37
CA ASP A 127 2.01 -0.44 -27.97
C ASP A 127 3.15 0.38 -27.33
N SER A 128 2.92 1.67 -27.08
CA SER A 128 3.90 2.53 -26.40
C SER A 128 4.10 2.16 -24.93
N ILE A 129 3.04 1.81 -24.19
CA ILE A 129 3.16 1.33 -22.80
C ILE A 129 3.94 0.01 -22.77
N ILE A 130 3.56 -0.97 -23.58
CA ILE A 130 4.21 -2.28 -23.59
C ILE A 130 5.68 -2.16 -24.03
N GLN A 131 5.98 -1.37 -25.06
CA GLN A 131 7.36 -1.13 -25.51
C GLN A 131 8.20 -0.50 -24.40
N TYR A 132 7.68 0.50 -23.68
CA TYR A 132 8.36 1.13 -22.55
C TYR A 132 8.63 0.14 -21.41
N LEU A 133 7.66 -0.70 -21.06
CA LEU A 133 7.81 -1.70 -20.02
C LEU A 133 8.84 -2.77 -20.40
N VAL A 134 8.79 -3.28 -21.63
CA VAL A 134 9.78 -4.26 -22.13
C VAL A 134 11.21 -3.69 -22.09
N ALA A 135 11.38 -2.42 -22.48
CA ALA A 135 12.69 -1.76 -22.49
C ALA A 135 13.26 -1.48 -21.09
N ASN A 136 12.42 -1.15 -20.09
CA ASN A 136 12.87 -0.69 -18.78
C ASN A 136 12.68 -1.71 -17.64
N HIS A 137 11.82 -2.71 -17.82
CA HIS A 137 11.40 -3.67 -16.78
C HIS A 137 11.45 -5.14 -17.25
N GLY A 138 11.81 -5.40 -18.51
CA GLY A 138 12.09 -6.73 -19.05
C GLY A 138 10.94 -7.34 -19.85
N THR A 139 11.24 -8.40 -20.59
CA THR A 139 10.26 -9.06 -21.47
C THR A 139 9.34 -9.97 -20.68
N ASN A 140 8.13 -9.48 -20.38
CA ASN A 140 7.11 -10.19 -19.61
C ASN A 140 5.75 -10.19 -20.33
N GLN A 141 4.85 -11.11 -19.95
CA GLN A 141 3.46 -11.13 -20.45
C GLN A 141 2.59 -10.09 -19.75
N TYR A 142 2.84 -8.82 -20.06
CA TYR A 142 2.13 -7.67 -19.50
C TYR A 142 0.63 -7.72 -19.83
N GLN A 143 -0.19 -7.55 -18.78
CA GLN A 143 -1.63 -7.48 -18.86
C GLN A 143 -2.06 -6.04 -18.58
N LEU A 144 -2.54 -5.34 -19.60
CA LEU A 144 -2.89 -3.92 -19.51
C LEU A 144 -4.41 -3.72 -19.32
N TRP A 145 -4.76 -2.90 -18.34
CA TRP A 145 -6.08 -2.27 -18.18
C TRP A 145 -5.93 -0.77 -18.39
N VAL A 146 -6.88 -0.13 -19.08
CA VAL A 146 -6.89 1.31 -19.31
C VAL A 146 -8.23 1.89 -18.92
N TYR A 147 -8.22 2.79 -17.94
CA TYR A 147 -9.37 3.55 -17.50
C TYR A 147 -9.15 5.02 -17.81
N VAL A 148 -10.08 5.62 -18.55
CA VAL A 148 -10.09 7.05 -18.85
C VAL A 148 -11.38 7.63 -18.25
N PHE A 149 -11.24 8.62 -17.37
CA PHE A 149 -12.37 9.30 -16.74
C PHE A 149 -12.47 10.70 -17.31
N LEU A 150 -13.66 11.08 -17.79
CA LEU A 150 -13.88 12.36 -18.44
C LEU A 150 -15.34 12.81 -18.33
N ASN A 151 -15.59 14.11 -18.42
CA ASN A 151 -16.94 14.65 -18.63
C ASN A 151 -17.21 14.73 -20.13
N ARG A 152 -17.86 13.70 -20.71
CA ARG A 152 -18.03 13.60 -22.17
C ARG A 152 -18.70 14.83 -22.77
N ARG A 153 -19.79 15.29 -22.14
CA ARG A 153 -20.53 16.48 -22.58
C ARG A 153 -19.66 17.74 -22.49
N GLY A 154 -18.98 17.95 -21.36
CA GLY A 154 -18.12 19.11 -21.13
C GLY A 154 -16.96 19.20 -22.12
N LEU A 155 -16.32 18.07 -22.43
CA LEU A 155 -15.23 18.00 -23.41
C LEU A 155 -15.77 18.18 -24.84
N GLY A 156 -16.89 17.54 -25.20
CA GLY A 156 -17.57 17.72 -26.48
C GLY A 156 -18.01 19.17 -26.76
N ASP A 157 -18.55 19.87 -25.76
CA ASP A 157 -18.89 21.30 -25.85
C ASP A 157 -17.63 22.18 -25.91
N THR A 158 -16.53 21.77 -25.30
CA THR A 158 -15.24 22.45 -25.41
C THR A 158 -14.68 22.37 -26.83
N PHE A 159 -14.72 21.20 -27.50
CA PHE A 159 -14.35 21.10 -28.92
C PHE A 159 -15.15 22.05 -29.81
N GLY A 160 -16.45 22.20 -29.56
CA GLY A 160 -17.29 23.17 -30.28
C GLY A 160 -16.84 24.62 -30.10
N ARG A 161 -16.51 25.01 -28.86
CA ARG A 161 -16.06 26.39 -28.52
C ARG A 161 -14.71 26.76 -29.15
N VAL A 162 -13.82 25.78 -29.33
CA VAL A 162 -12.50 25.99 -29.96
C VAL A 162 -12.48 25.73 -31.48
N GLY A 163 -13.65 25.57 -32.11
CA GLY A 163 -13.77 25.39 -33.57
C GLY A 163 -13.43 23.99 -34.10
N LEU A 164 -13.20 23.00 -33.23
CA LEU A 164 -12.93 21.60 -33.61
C LEU A 164 -14.23 20.85 -33.96
N VAL A 165 -14.96 21.35 -34.97
CA VAL A 165 -16.29 20.87 -35.36
C VAL A 165 -16.29 19.37 -35.70
N SER A 166 -15.31 18.90 -36.49
CA SER A 166 -15.20 17.48 -36.86
C SER A 166 -14.90 16.58 -35.66
N ALA A 167 -14.12 17.05 -34.68
CA ALA A 167 -13.87 16.31 -33.45
C ALA A 167 -15.13 16.24 -32.58
N LYS A 168 -15.85 17.36 -32.40
CA LYS A 168 -17.14 17.37 -31.70
C LYS A 168 -18.14 16.40 -32.34
N ALA A 169 -18.25 16.41 -33.66
CA ALA A 169 -19.19 15.56 -34.41
C ALA A 169 -18.88 14.05 -34.31
N LYS A 170 -17.61 13.68 -34.13
CA LYS A 170 -17.15 12.28 -34.11
C LYS A 170 -16.74 11.77 -32.73
N PHE A 171 -16.92 12.56 -31.68
CA PHE A 171 -16.41 12.23 -30.34
C PHE A 171 -17.02 10.96 -29.73
N GLU A 172 -18.34 10.78 -29.73
CA GLU A 172 -18.96 9.55 -29.20
C GLU A 172 -18.60 8.32 -30.03
N GLU A 173 -18.46 8.47 -31.36
CA GLU A 173 -17.97 7.40 -32.25
C GLU A 173 -16.52 7.01 -31.92
N PHE A 174 -15.66 7.99 -31.60
CA PHE A 174 -14.29 7.77 -31.14
C PHE A 174 -14.25 7.03 -29.80
N VAL A 175 -15.06 7.46 -28.83
CA VAL A 175 -15.15 6.81 -27.52
C VAL A 175 -15.63 5.36 -27.64
N MET A 176 -16.63 5.11 -28.50
CA MET A 176 -17.08 3.75 -28.83
C MET A 176 -15.95 2.92 -29.46
N GLY A 177 -15.19 3.48 -30.42
CA GLY A 177 -14.07 2.82 -31.06
C GLY A 177 -12.95 2.45 -30.08
N PHE A 178 -12.62 3.35 -29.14
CA PHE A 178 -11.62 3.10 -28.10
C PHE A 178 -12.05 1.95 -27.17
N ASN A 179 -13.29 1.96 -26.69
CA ASN A 179 -13.82 0.91 -25.82
C ASN A 179 -13.95 -0.46 -26.52
N GLN A 180 -14.07 -0.47 -27.84
CA GLN A 180 -14.10 -1.70 -28.66
C GLN A 180 -12.71 -2.20 -29.05
N ALA A 181 -11.64 -1.46 -28.78
CA ALA A 181 -10.29 -1.82 -29.20
C ALA A 181 -9.72 -3.02 -28.43
N ALA A 182 -10.04 -3.13 -27.14
CA ALA A 182 -9.65 -4.24 -26.28
C ALA A 182 -10.59 -4.36 -25.07
N GLU A 183 -10.79 -5.58 -24.57
CA GLU A 183 -11.74 -5.90 -23.47
C GLU A 183 -11.54 -5.10 -22.18
N ARG A 184 -10.33 -4.56 -21.98
CA ARG A 184 -9.87 -3.90 -20.74
C ARG A 184 -9.68 -2.39 -20.89
N PHE A 185 -10.17 -1.81 -21.99
CA PHE A 185 -10.03 -0.39 -22.32
C PHE A 185 -11.39 0.30 -22.17
N ILE A 186 -11.49 1.24 -21.23
CA ILE A 186 -12.78 1.82 -20.81
C ILE A 186 -12.67 3.34 -20.62
N MET A 187 -13.36 4.09 -21.48
CA MET A 187 -13.67 5.51 -21.34
C MET A 187 -15.02 5.69 -20.63
N VAL A 188 -14.97 6.12 -19.37
CA VAL A 188 -16.10 6.32 -18.47
C VAL A 188 -16.52 7.79 -18.49
N ASP A 189 -17.79 8.06 -18.75
CA ASP A 189 -18.37 9.39 -18.49
C ASP A 189 -18.63 9.54 -16.99
N VAL A 190 -18.03 10.56 -16.37
CA VAL A 190 -18.28 10.91 -14.96
C VAL A 190 -19.32 12.02 -14.80
N GLY A 191 -19.82 12.57 -15.91
CA GLY A 191 -20.82 13.63 -15.93
C GLY A 191 -20.28 15.00 -15.52
N GLY A 192 -21.20 15.94 -15.27
CA GLY A 192 -20.89 17.36 -15.08
C GLY A 192 -20.45 17.80 -13.68
N ALA A 193 -20.27 16.87 -12.73
CA ALA A 193 -19.86 17.22 -11.38
C ALA A 193 -18.35 17.56 -11.33
N LYS A 194 -18.02 18.70 -10.72
CA LYS A 194 -16.63 19.14 -10.54
C LYS A 194 -15.85 18.07 -9.74
N GLU A 195 -14.61 17.78 -10.14
CA GLU A 195 -13.69 16.83 -9.47
C GLU A 195 -14.17 15.36 -9.45
N ALA A 196 -15.21 15.01 -10.23
CA ALA A 196 -15.73 13.65 -10.29
C ALA A 196 -14.76 12.64 -10.94
N ALA A 197 -13.99 13.08 -11.94
CA ALA A 197 -12.92 12.29 -12.55
C ALA A 197 -11.82 12.04 -11.52
N ASP A 198 -11.34 13.10 -10.88
CA ASP A 198 -10.29 13.07 -9.87
C ASP A 198 -10.63 12.13 -8.72
N ALA A 199 -11.88 12.18 -8.22
CA ALA A 199 -12.34 11.33 -7.13
C ALA A 199 -12.29 9.83 -7.53
N LYS A 200 -12.68 9.49 -8.76
CA LYS A 200 -12.58 8.11 -9.28
C LYS A 200 -11.12 7.67 -9.46
N ILE A 201 -10.28 8.53 -10.03
CA ILE A 201 -8.86 8.26 -10.27
C ILE A 201 -8.12 8.08 -8.94
N LYS A 202 -8.35 8.96 -7.96
CA LYS A 202 -7.73 8.90 -6.62
C LYS A 202 -8.11 7.60 -5.89
N ALA A 203 -9.39 7.20 -5.94
CA ALA A 203 -9.85 5.95 -5.33
C ALA A 203 -9.28 4.69 -6.00
N LEU A 204 -9.30 4.61 -7.34
CA LEU A 204 -8.75 3.47 -8.07
C LEU A 204 -7.22 3.36 -7.96
N LEU A 205 -6.52 4.51 -7.95
CA LEU A 205 -5.09 4.56 -7.67
C LEU A 205 -4.79 3.98 -6.28
N GLU A 206 -5.61 4.31 -5.28
CA GLU A 206 -5.44 3.82 -3.92
C GLU A 206 -5.64 2.30 -3.80
N GLU A 207 -6.62 1.75 -4.52
CA GLU A 207 -6.90 0.30 -4.54
C GLU A 207 -5.83 -0.47 -5.33
N GLU A 208 -5.64 -0.14 -6.61
CA GLU A 208 -4.79 -0.90 -7.54
C GLU A 208 -3.33 -0.91 -7.12
N ILE A 209 -2.81 0.17 -6.54
CA ILE A 209 -1.39 0.25 -6.18
C ILE A 209 -1.02 -0.71 -5.04
N ARG A 210 -1.98 -1.02 -4.16
CA ARG A 210 -1.81 -1.93 -3.02
C ARG A 210 -1.87 -3.40 -3.42
N LEU A 211 -2.48 -3.73 -4.57
CA LEU A 211 -2.56 -5.12 -5.04
C LEU A 211 -1.16 -5.68 -5.32
N PRO A 212 -0.80 -6.87 -4.77
CA PRO A 212 0.49 -7.51 -5.05
C PRO A 212 0.73 -7.80 -6.53
N GLN A 213 -0.34 -8.11 -7.27
CA GLN A 213 -0.29 -8.45 -8.69
C GLN A 213 -0.03 -7.23 -9.58
N THR A 214 -0.36 -6.02 -9.13
CA THR A 214 -0.18 -4.79 -9.93
C THR A 214 1.27 -4.36 -9.89
N GLU A 215 2.00 -4.62 -10.97
CA GLU A 215 3.41 -4.29 -11.15
C GLU A 215 3.59 -2.78 -11.38
N LYS A 216 2.73 -2.17 -12.19
CA LYS A 216 2.84 -0.76 -12.62
C LYS A 216 1.50 -0.05 -12.73
N ILE A 217 1.51 1.23 -12.37
CA ILE A 217 0.45 2.20 -12.65
C ILE A 217 0.99 3.23 -13.64
N ILE A 218 0.32 3.38 -14.78
CA ILE A 218 0.57 4.46 -15.74
C ILE A 218 -0.41 5.60 -15.42
N PHE A 219 0.10 6.75 -14.99
CA PHE A 219 -0.71 7.82 -14.43
C PHE A 219 -0.78 9.03 -15.37
N GLY A 220 -1.94 9.24 -16.00
CA GLY A 220 -2.24 10.36 -16.90
C GLY A 220 -3.05 11.46 -16.23
N GLY A 221 -2.57 11.98 -15.10
CA GLY A 221 -3.14 13.14 -14.40
C GLY A 221 -2.15 14.29 -14.25
N CYS A 222 -1.08 14.32 -15.05
CA CYS A 222 0.10 15.16 -14.83
C CYS A 222 -0.12 16.68 -14.98
N HIS A 223 -1.30 17.10 -15.43
CA HIS A 223 -1.64 18.49 -15.72
C HIS A 223 -2.21 19.25 -14.50
N ASP A 224 -2.60 18.53 -13.43
CA ASP A 224 -3.19 19.11 -12.23
C ASP A 224 -2.37 18.81 -10.96
N ASN A 225 -2.19 19.83 -10.12
CA ASN A 225 -1.55 19.71 -8.81
C ASN A 225 -2.45 19.02 -7.78
N GLY A 226 -3.76 18.93 -8.00
CA GLY A 226 -4.71 18.22 -7.13
C GLY A 226 -4.45 16.72 -6.99
N TYR A 227 -3.60 16.13 -7.84
CA TYR A 227 -3.10 14.75 -7.68
C TYR A 227 -1.77 14.63 -6.93
N ALA A 228 -1.00 15.72 -6.78
CA ALA A 228 0.36 15.68 -6.23
C ALA A 228 0.38 15.15 -4.78
N THR A 229 -0.57 15.57 -3.94
CA THR A 229 -0.69 15.09 -2.55
C THR A 229 -1.01 13.60 -2.48
N THR A 230 -1.90 13.09 -3.35
CA THR A 230 -2.24 11.66 -3.42
C THR A 230 -1.02 10.84 -3.85
N LEU A 231 -0.30 11.26 -4.91
CA LEU A 231 0.91 10.58 -5.36
C LEU A 231 2.02 10.62 -4.29
N ARG A 232 2.21 11.76 -3.60
CA ARG A 232 3.14 11.87 -2.45
C ARG A 232 2.80 10.88 -1.34
N SER A 233 1.52 10.73 -1.00
CA SER A 233 1.08 9.75 0.00
C SER A 233 1.46 8.32 -0.39
N GLN A 234 1.23 7.92 -1.64
CA GLN A 234 1.60 6.58 -2.11
C GLN A 234 3.12 6.37 -2.22
N ILE A 235 3.87 7.43 -2.55
CA ILE A 235 5.35 7.41 -2.53
C ILE A 235 5.86 7.17 -1.10
N THR A 236 5.35 7.91 -0.11
CA THR A 236 5.69 7.74 1.31
C THR A 236 5.31 6.35 1.84
N ALA A 237 4.21 5.77 1.33
CA ALA A 237 3.81 4.39 1.64
C ALA A 237 4.67 3.30 0.94
N GLY A 238 5.75 3.67 0.23
CA GLY A 238 6.71 2.75 -0.38
C GLY A 238 6.41 2.35 -1.84
N PHE A 239 5.29 2.82 -2.41
CA PHE A 239 4.85 2.40 -3.74
C PHE A 239 5.45 3.22 -4.90
N LYS A 240 6.46 4.07 -4.66
CA LYS A 240 7.12 4.89 -5.70
C LYS A 240 7.54 4.07 -6.93
N HIS A 241 8.02 2.85 -6.72
CA HIS A 241 8.52 1.95 -7.77
C HIS A 241 7.44 1.45 -8.76
N LYS A 242 6.14 1.56 -8.41
CA LYS A 242 5.01 1.19 -9.26
C LYS A 242 4.56 2.32 -10.20
N LEU A 243 4.86 3.58 -9.86
CA LEU A 243 4.31 4.74 -10.56
C LEU A 243 5.14 5.15 -11.77
N ILE A 244 4.49 5.31 -12.92
CA ILE A 244 5.03 5.92 -14.15
C ILE A 244 4.06 7.02 -14.59
N LEU A 245 4.56 8.21 -14.92
CA LEU A 245 3.77 9.33 -15.42
C LEU A 245 3.54 9.24 -16.93
N LEU A 246 2.34 9.60 -17.40
CA LEU A 246 2.00 9.75 -18.82
C LEU A 246 1.55 11.21 -19.06
N PRO A 247 2.46 12.12 -19.44
CA PRO A 247 2.10 13.53 -19.67
C PRO A 247 1.18 13.66 -20.88
N GLY A 248 0.02 14.30 -20.68
CA GLY A 248 -0.92 14.63 -21.77
C GLY A 248 -0.63 15.94 -22.49
N TYR A 249 0.25 16.78 -21.93
CA TYR A 249 0.70 18.05 -22.50
C TYR A 249 2.24 18.11 -22.45
N SER A 250 2.83 19.08 -23.16
CA SER A 250 4.28 19.33 -23.11
C SER A 250 4.75 19.68 -21.70
N ASP A 251 3.95 20.44 -20.95
CA ASP A 251 4.24 20.87 -19.58
C ASP A 251 3.44 20.04 -18.56
N MET A 252 4.11 19.64 -17.48
CA MET A 252 3.48 19.03 -16.31
C MET A 252 3.31 20.05 -15.18
N ALA A 253 2.32 19.83 -14.32
CA ALA A 253 2.12 20.62 -13.12
C ALA A 253 3.34 20.50 -12.18
N VAL A 254 3.78 21.64 -11.62
CA VAL A 254 5.03 21.75 -10.85
C VAL A 254 5.12 20.72 -9.72
N GLY A 255 4.04 20.55 -8.94
CA GLY A 255 3.99 19.59 -7.84
C GLY A 255 4.03 18.12 -8.26
N ILE A 256 3.78 17.81 -9.54
CA ILE A 256 3.93 16.49 -10.15
C ILE A 256 5.39 16.27 -10.59
N ASN A 257 6.02 17.29 -11.19
CA ASN A 257 7.45 17.25 -11.57
C ASN A 257 8.36 17.03 -10.35
N GLU A 258 8.08 17.71 -9.23
CA GLU A 258 8.81 17.58 -7.96
C GLU A 258 8.85 16.15 -7.41
N LEU A 259 7.96 15.25 -7.85
CA LEU A 259 7.92 13.85 -7.38
C LEU A 259 9.07 13.00 -7.92
N ASN A 260 9.74 13.47 -8.99
CA ASN A 260 10.85 12.77 -9.64
C ASN A 260 10.48 11.30 -9.93
N LEU A 261 9.37 11.13 -10.65
CA LEU A 261 8.86 9.84 -11.13
C LEU A 261 9.30 9.61 -12.59
N PRO A 262 9.49 8.36 -13.02
CA PRO A 262 9.73 8.05 -14.43
C PRO A 262 8.53 8.48 -15.27
N SER A 263 8.79 8.98 -16.48
CA SER A 263 7.75 9.38 -17.43
C SER A 263 7.86 8.62 -18.75
N LEU A 264 6.70 8.38 -19.36
CA LEU A 264 6.51 7.86 -20.71
C LEU A 264 5.79 8.94 -21.50
N SER A 265 6.32 9.35 -22.65
CA SER A 265 5.63 10.22 -23.60
C SER A 265 5.22 9.42 -24.83
N VAL A 266 4.03 9.69 -25.37
CA VAL A 266 3.52 9.06 -26.59
C VAL A 266 3.29 10.14 -27.66
N PRO A 267 4.24 10.31 -28.62
CA PRO A 267 4.15 11.35 -29.64
C PRO A 267 2.85 11.27 -30.44
N GLU A 268 2.22 12.41 -30.72
CA GLU A 268 0.98 12.50 -31.52
C GLU A 268 -0.21 11.66 -30.98
N LEU A 269 -0.27 11.32 -29.68
CA LEU A 269 -1.44 10.69 -29.07
C LEU A 269 -2.38 11.73 -28.44
N PHE A 270 -1.82 12.68 -27.71
CA PHE A 270 -2.52 13.78 -27.05
C PHE A 270 -2.23 15.12 -27.76
N ILE A 271 -3.08 16.13 -27.54
CA ILE A 271 -2.76 17.50 -27.95
C ILE A 271 -1.67 18.08 -27.03
N PRO A 272 -0.62 18.76 -27.55
CA PRO A 272 0.49 19.21 -26.72
C PRO A 272 0.15 20.40 -25.80
N GLN A 273 -0.92 21.15 -26.12
CA GLN A 273 -1.34 22.34 -25.40
C GLN A 273 -2.81 22.24 -25.00
N LYS A 274 -3.15 22.70 -23.79
CA LYS A 274 -4.53 22.73 -23.27
C LYS A 274 -5.43 23.59 -24.15
N LEU A 275 -6.66 23.14 -24.39
CA LEU A 275 -7.68 23.86 -25.15
C LEU A 275 -8.07 25.18 -24.46
N ALA A 276 -7.44 26.27 -24.86
CA ALA A 276 -7.80 27.62 -24.43
C ALA A 276 -9.03 28.10 -25.21
N VAL A 277 -10.12 28.40 -24.50
CA VAL A 277 -11.24 29.15 -25.08
C VAL A 277 -10.86 30.63 -25.03
N ASN A 278 -10.48 31.20 -26.17
CA ASN A 278 -10.39 32.65 -26.30
C ASN A 278 -11.78 33.23 -26.00
N PRO A 279 -11.93 34.18 -25.05
CA PRO A 279 -13.19 34.88 -24.89
C PRO A 279 -13.53 35.60 -26.19
N PRO A 280 -14.81 35.64 -26.62
CA PRO A 280 -15.18 36.40 -27.79
C PRO A 280 -14.79 37.87 -27.59
N PRO A 281 -14.25 38.57 -28.60
CA PRO A 281 -13.93 39.97 -28.47
C PRO A 281 -15.22 40.72 -28.14
N THR A 282 -15.26 41.32 -26.94
CA THR A 282 -16.32 42.25 -26.57
C THR A 282 -16.32 43.38 -27.58
N GLN A 283 -17.29 43.40 -28.49
CA GLN A 283 -17.50 44.51 -29.39
C GLN A 283 -17.90 45.72 -28.53
N THR A 284 -16.93 46.59 -28.23
CA THR A 284 -17.20 47.92 -27.71
C THR A 284 -17.99 48.66 -28.77
N ILE A 285 -19.30 48.81 -28.52
CA ILE A 285 -20.17 49.66 -29.33
C ILE A 285 -19.68 51.10 -29.12
N HIS A 286 -18.81 51.56 -30.01
CA HIS A 286 -18.37 52.95 -30.04
C HIS A 286 -19.53 53.81 -30.52
N SER A 287 -20.29 54.37 -29.56
CA SER A 287 -21.27 55.43 -29.82
C SER A 287 -20.54 56.69 -30.31
N SER A 288 -20.61 56.96 -31.60
CA SER A 288 -20.11 58.19 -32.22
C SER A 288 -20.91 59.42 -31.74
N PRO A 289 -20.27 60.53 -31.34
CA PRO A 289 -20.97 61.73 -30.92
C PRO A 289 -21.56 62.52 -32.10
N LEU A 290 -22.77 63.05 -31.91
CA LEU A 290 -23.47 63.94 -32.85
C LEU A 290 -23.02 65.41 -32.64
N PRO A 291 -22.87 66.24 -33.69
CA PRO A 291 -22.44 67.63 -33.54
C PRO A 291 -23.54 68.59 -33.10
N THR A 292 -23.07 69.70 -32.52
CA THR A 292 -23.76 70.78 -31.80
C THR A 292 -24.88 71.51 -32.55
N ALA A 293 -25.91 71.95 -31.81
CA ALA A 293 -26.76 73.11 -32.14
C ALA A 293 -26.98 74.00 -30.88
N THR A 294 -27.32 75.27 -31.10
CA THR A 294 -27.05 76.39 -30.17
C THR A 294 -28.19 76.75 -29.20
N GLN A 295 -27.83 77.47 -28.14
CA GLN A 295 -28.62 78.03 -27.02
C GLN A 295 -29.98 78.69 -27.38
N LEU A 296 -30.88 78.76 -26.38
CA LEU A 296 -31.48 80.01 -25.84
C LEU A 296 -32.17 79.76 -24.47
N SER A 297 -32.48 80.83 -23.72
CA SER A 297 -32.67 80.81 -22.24
C SER A 297 -34.13 81.11 -21.77
N PRO A 298 -34.46 81.37 -20.46
CA PRO A 298 -35.62 80.76 -19.77
C PRO A 298 -36.85 81.69 -19.57
N PRO A 299 -37.91 81.29 -18.82
CA PRO A 299 -37.99 81.69 -17.40
C PRO A 299 -38.78 80.80 -16.38
N GLN A 300 -38.34 80.86 -15.11
CA GLN A 300 -39.09 81.02 -13.82
C GLN A 300 -40.10 79.98 -13.24
N VAL A 301 -39.71 79.40 -12.08
CA VAL A 301 -40.38 79.37 -10.74
C VAL A 301 -41.82 78.83 -10.55
N LEU A 302 -41.96 77.75 -9.74
CA LEU A 302 -42.66 77.76 -8.42
C LEU A 302 -42.21 76.57 -7.54
N LEU A 303 -42.23 76.76 -6.21
CA LEU A 303 -42.00 75.72 -5.19
C LEU A 303 -43.30 74.94 -4.92
N ASP A 304 -43.19 73.71 -4.41
CA ASP A 304 -43.61 73.45 -3.02
C ASP A 304 -42.97 72.19 -2.43
N ALA A 305 -42.84 72.15 -1.11
CA ALA A 305 -42.12 71.12 -0.38
C ALA A 305 -43.02 70.44 0.67
N HIS A 306 -42.97 69.10 0.78
CA HIS A 306 -43.33 68.42 2.02
C HIS A 306 -42.46 67.18 2.26
N MET A 307 -41.98 67.06 3.51
CA MET A 307 -41.30 65.88 4.05
C MET A 307 -42.33 64.89 4.61
N CYS A 308 -42.10 63.58 4.47
CA CYS A 308 -42.17 62.63 5.59
C CYS A 308 -41.73 61.20 5.20
N LYS A 309 -40.96 60.57 6.10
CA LYS A 309 -40.85 59.11 6.28
C LYS A 309 -41.79 58.73 7.48
N PRO A 310 -41.94 57.48 7.97
CA PRO A 310 -41.29 56.21 7.59
C PRO A 310 -42.20 54.94 7.58
N THR A 311 -41.57 53.76 7.46
CA THR A 311 -41.94 52.47 8.14
C THR A 311 -42.91 51.46 7.48
N THR A 312 -42.30 50.35 7.04
CA THR A 312 -42.74 48.92 6.96
C THR A 312 -44.17 48.50 6.59
N SER A 313 -44.28 47.48 5.72
CA SER A 313 -45.10 46.28 5.98
C SER A 313 -44.63 45.06 5.18
N ILE A 314 -44.70 43.89 5.82
CA ILE A 314 -44.56 42.53 5.26
C ILE A 314 -45.92 42.07 4.75
N THR A 315 -46.01 41.20 3.72
CA THR A 315 -46.95 40.04 3.66
C THR A 315 -46.56 39.11 2.50
N GLN A 316 -46.73 37.80 2.69
CA GLN A 316 -46.48 36.72 1.73
C GLN A 316 -47.70 36.50 0.80
N GLN A 317 -47.50 35.95 -0.39
CA GLN A 317 -48.59 35.37 -1.20
C GLN A 317 -48.42 33.85 -1.33
N ALA A 318 -49.44 33.12 -0.89
CA ALA A 318 -49.65 31.72 -1.23
C ALA A 318 -50.39 31.62 -2.58
N PHE A 319 -50.36 30.44 -3.22
CA PHE A 319 -51.19 30.15 -4.38
C PHE A 319 -52.07 28.92 -4.11
N GLU A 320 -53.35 29.03 -4.48
CA GLU A 320 -54.39 28.03 -4.24
C GLU A 320 -54.34 26.83 -5.20
N ALA A 321 -55.00 25.74 -4.78
CA ALA A 321 -55.18 24.50 -5.54
C ALA A 321 -56.66 24.28 -5.89
N LEU A 322 -56.96 23.62 -7.02
CA LEU A 322 -58.30 23.21 -7.47
C LEU A 322 -58.23 21.97 -8.40
N PRO A 323 -59.34 21.22 -8.67
CA PRO A 323 -59.35 19.81 -8.26
C PRO A 323 -59.85 18.73 -9.27
N PHE A 324 -59.58 17.47 -8.92
CA PHE A 324 -60.37 16.22 -9.00
C PHE A 324 -61.36 15.92 -10.17
N ALA A 325 -61.19 14.74 -10.80
CA ALA A 325 -62.29 13.92 -11.34
C ALA A 325 -61.89 12.42 -11.44
N THR A 326 -62.83 11.50 -11.15
CA THR A 326 -62.64 10.03 -11.00
C THR A 326 -63.20 9.22 -12.17
N VAL A 327 -62.57 8.09 -12.53
CA VAL A 327 -63.21 6.94 -13.21
C VAL A 327 -62.60 5.61 -12.71
N GLU A 328 -63.42 4.58 -12.50
CA GLU A 328 -63.08 3.21 -12.07
C GLU A 328 -63.23 2.15 -13.21
N PRO A 329 -62.85 0.86 -13.04
CA PRO A 329 -62.35 0.01 -14.13
C PRO A 329 -63.27 -1.18 -14.54
N PRO A 330 -62.84 -2.01 -15.52
CA PRO A 330 -63.31 -3.39 -15.71
C PRO A 330 -62.21 -4.47 -15.52
N GLU A 331 -62.64 -5.74 -15.43
CA GLU A 331 -61.90 -6.91 -14.90
C GLU A 331 -60.96 -7.67 -15.88
N MET A 332 -60.22 -8.64 -15.31
CA MET A 332 -59.24 -9.53 -15.99
C MET A 332 -59.84 -10.76 -16.69
N PRO A 333 -59.02 -11.45 -17.52
CA PRO A 333 -58.72 -12.85 -17.18
C PRO A 333 -57.23 -13.28 -17.34
N THR A 334 -56.82 -14.30 -16.58
CA THR A 334 -55.56 -15.08 -16.66
C THR A 334 -55.84 -16.47 -17.31
N PRO A 335 -54.89 -17.43 -17.48
CA PRO A 335 -53.45 -17.47 -17.13
C PRO A 335 -52.49 -18.04 -18.22
N LYS A 336 -51.16 -17.98 -17.97
CA LYS A 336 -50.19 -19.10 -18.17
C LYS A 336 -48.77 -18.78 -17.65
N GLU A 337 -48.07 -19.82 -17.21
CA GLU A 337 -46.76 -19.86 -16.53
C GLU A 337 -45.55 -19.85 -17.52
N HIS A 338 -44.25 -19.73 -17.20
CA HIS A 338 -43.40 -19.62 -15.98
C HIS A 338 -41.96 -19.14 -16.42
N PRO A 339 -40.87 -19.12 -15.59
CA PRO A 339 -40.68 -18.75 -14.17
C PRO A 339 -39.54 -17.70 -13.93
N LEU A 340 -39.61 -17.01 -12.78
CA LEU A 340 -38.50 -16.45 -11.96
C LEU A 340 -37.52 -15.38 -12.53
N ARG A 341 -37.66 -14.13 -12.03
CA ARG A 341 -36.55 -13.20 -11.75
C ARG A 341 -36.25 -13.21 -10.24
N PHE A 342 -34.98 -13.25 -9.85
CA PHE A 342 -34.56 -13.03 -8.46
C PHE A 342 -34.72 -11.55 -8.07
N SER A 343 -35.34 -11.28 -6.92
CA SER A 343 -35.45 -9.95 -6.32
C SER A 343 -34.61 -9.89 -5.04
N TYR A 344 -33.65 -8.97 -4.99
CA TYR A 344 -32.82 -8.73 -3.81
C TYR A 344 -33.53 -7.73 -2.86
N SER A 345 -34.40 -8.23 -1.98
CA SER A 345 -34.93 -7.39 -0.89
C SER A 345 -35.44 -8.19 0.33
N SER A 346 -34.54 -8.96 0.96
CA SER A 346 -34.84 -9.61 2.25
C SER A 346 -33.55 -9.97 3.02
N ALA A 347 -32.76 -8.96 3.41
CA ALA A 347 -31.52 -9.15 4.19
C ALA A 347 -31.25 -8.02 5.21
N VAL A 348 -32.29 -7.60 5.94
CA VAL A 348 -32.12 -6.74 7.14
C VAL A 348 -32.90 -7.36 8.30
N GLN A 349 -32.35 -8.41 8.92
CA GLN A 349 -32.85 -8.94 10.18
C GLN A 349 -31.75 -9.63 11.01
N ARG A 350 -31.32 -8.91 12.05
CA ARG A 350 -30.67 -9.35 13.31
C ARG A 350 -29.19 -9.81 13.28
N PRO A 351 -28.37 -9.38 14.26
CA PRO A 351 -26.98 -9.81 14.41
C PRO A 351 -26.85 -11.11 15.23
N PRO A 352 -25.86 -11.98 14.95
CA PRO A 352 -25.51 -13.10 15.83
C PRO A 352 -24.72 -12.63 17.07
N ARG A 353 -24.92 -13.33 18.19
CA ARG A 353 -24.28 -13.06 19.48
C ARG A 353 -22.79 -13.44 19.47
N ARG A 354 -21.96 -12.66 20.17
CA ARG A 354 -20.58 -13.04 20.53
C ARG A 354 -20.61 -13.94 21.78
N PRO A 355 -19.74 -14.96 21.91
CA PRO A 355 -19.50 -15.65 23.18
C PRO A 355 -18.60 -14.81 24.10
N ASP A 356 -18.75 -15.01 25.41
CA ASP A 356 -18.22 -14.13 26.45
C ASP A 356 -16.71 -14.26 26.68
N THR A 357 -16.09 -13.12 27.01
CA THR A 357 -14.71 -13.02 27.52
C THR A 357 -14.73 -13.02 29.05
N PRO A 358 -13.89 -13.81 29.75
CA PRO A 358 -13.83 -13.79 31.19
C PRO A 358 -13.20 -12.48 31.73
N GLU A 359 -13.74 -11.99 32.84
CA GLU A 359 -13.27 -10.80 33.54
C GLU A 359 -11.89 -11.00 34.17
N LEU A 360 -11.17 -9.89 34.35
CA LEU A 360 -9.87 -9.85 35.04
C LEU A 360 -9.98 -8.84 36.19
N ASP A 361 -9.85 -9.35 37.41
CA ASP A 361 -10.05 -8.57 38.64
C ASP A 361 -9.11 -7.36 38.73
N SER A 362 -9.69 -6.22 39.10
CA SER A 362 -8.95 -5.02 39.47
C SER A 362 -8.94 -4.86 40.99
N SER A 363 -7.77 -4.91 41.61
CA SER A 363 -7.61 -4.63 43.05
C SER A 363 -6.31 -3.89 43.37
N GLY A 364 -6.45 -2.69 43.95
CA GLY A 364 -5.55 -2.18 44.99
C GLY A 364 -4.18 -1.60 44.61
N SER A 365 -4.16 -0.28 44.42
CA SER A 365 -3.20 0.74 44.89
C SER A 365 -2.09 0.32 45.90
N THR A 366 -0.90 0.94 46.03
CA THR A 366 -0.61 2.38 46.31
C THR A 366 0.91 2.75 46.26
N THR A 367 1.22 4.06 46.05
CA THR A 367 2.50 4.81 46.38
C THR A 367 3.82 4.39 45.69
N SER A 368 4.87 5.22 45.52
CA SER A 368 5.14 6.66 45.78
C SER A 368 6.08 7.26 44.70
N SER A 369 6.34 8.58 44.76
CA SER A 369 7.40 9.34 44.06
C SER A 369 8.82 8.98 44.60
N ASP A 370 9.98 9.45 44.10
CA ASP A 370 10.35 10.76 43.49
C ASP A 370 11.57 10.70 42.52
N ASP A 371 12.00 11.87 42.01
CA ASP A 371 12.90 12.14 40.85
C ASP A 371 14.44 12.20 41.15
N SER A 372 15.26 12.34 40.09
CA SER A 372 16.64 12.88 39.99
C SER A 372 17.85 11.93 39.73
N ASP A 373 18.21 11.84 38.45
CA ASP A 373 19.51 12.20 37.82
C ASP A 373 20.86 11.40 37.94
N GLU A 374 21.58 11.49 36.80
CA GLU A 374 22.99 11.31 36.43
C GLU A 374 23.88 10.05 36.74
N SER A 375 24.48 9.56 35.64
CA SER A 375 25.84 8.98 35.49
C SER A 375 26.12 7.47 35.69
N VAL A 376 27.12 7.00 34.92
CA VAL A 376 27.54 5.61 34.57
C VAL A 376 28.94 5.41 35.18
N PRO A 377 29.37 4.24 35.77
CA PRO A 377 29.60 3.01 35.00
C PRO A 377 29.52 1.61 35.69
N MET A 378 29.46 0.57 34.83
CA MET A 378 29.77 -0.87 35.02
C MET A 378 29.74 -1.52 36.43
N SER A 379 28.86 -2.52 36.59
CA SER A 379 29.20 -3.86 37.16
C SER A 379 28.11 -4.92 36.93
N ARG A 380 28.52 -6.19 36.75
CA ARG A 380 27.70 -7.43 36.95
C ARG A 380 27.49 -7.68 38.47
N PRO A 381 26.64 -8.61 38.98
CA PRO A 381 25.93 -9.77 38.38
C PRO A 381 24.42 -9.79 38.82
N PRO A 382 23.66 -10.90 39.05
CA PRO A 382 23.78 -12.32 38.70
C PRO A 382 22.54 -12.94 37.99
N VAL A 383 22.60 -14.24 37.71
CA VAL A 383 21.54 -15.07 37.08
C VAL A 383 20.59 -15.67 38.12
N THR A 384 19.27 -15.72 37.86
CA THR A 384 18.38 -16.80 38.35
C THR A 384 17.10 -17.00 37.50
N SER A 385 16.66 -18.26 37.44
CA SER A 385 15.27 -18.73 37.22
C SER A 385 14.55 -18.44 35.89
N THR A 386 14.58 -19.42 34.98
CA THR A 386 13.55 -19.59 33.93
C THR A 386 12.70 -20.84 34.22
N LYS A 387 11.37 -20.68 34.26
CA LYS A 387 10.42 -21.79 34.35
C LYS A 387 10.13 -22.36 32.94
N PRO A 388 10.03 -23.68 32.75
CA PRO A 388 9.70 -24.26 31.45
C PRO A 388 8.24 -23.96 31.07
N ARG A 389 8.01 -23.45 29.86
CA ARG A 389 6.69 -23.10 29.33
C ARG A 389 6.07 -24.32 28.63
N ARG A 390 4.86 -24.73 29.05
CA ARG A 390 4.13 -25.85 28.43
C ARG A 390 3.80 -25.57 26.97
N VAL A 391 4.09 -26.53 26.09
CA VAL A 391 3.62 -26.54 24.68
C VAL A 391 2.27 -27.25 24.60
N ASN A 392 1.36 -26.72 23.78
CA ASN A 392 -0.02 -27.21 23.62
C ASN A 392 -0.06 -28.38 22.60
N PRO A 393 -0.61 -29.57 22.92
CA PRO A 393 -0.48 -30.78 22.08
C PRO A 393 -1.39 -30.83 20.84
N ASN A 394 -2.27 -29.85 20.59
CA ASN A 394 -3.31 -29.93 19.54
C ASN A 394 -2.92 -29.37 18.15
N ILE A 395 -1.63 -29.38 17.78
CA ILE A 395 -1.22 -29.03 16.40
C ILE A 395 -1.14 -30.30 15.54
N VAL A 396 -2.19 -30.54 14.76
CA VAL A 396 -2.26 -31.63 13.78
C VAL A 396 -1.31 -31.33 12.61
N SER A 397 -0.30 -32.18 12.41
CA SER A 397 0.66 -32.04 11.32
C SER A 397 0.08 -32.46 9.97
N VAL A 398 0.11 -31.55 8.98
CA VAL A 398 -0.40 -31.79 7.62
C VAL A 398 0.63 -32.56 6.79
N SER A 399 0.78 -33.86 7.06
CA SER A 399 1.74 -34.74 6.35
C SER A 399 1.12 -36.00 5.71
N LEU A 400 -0.22 -36.11 5.71
CA LEU A 400 -0.93 -37.36 5.36
C LEU A 400 -1.80 -37.29 4.09
N LEU A 401 -1.58 -36.31 3.21
CA LEU A 401 -2.40 -36.08 2.00
C LEU A 401 -1.60 -36.02 0.68
N ARG A 402 -0.59 -36.89 0.54
CA ARG A 402 0.16 -37.14 -0.72
C ARG A 402 0.41 -38.64 -1.00
N LYS A 403 -0.65 -39.44 -1.11
CA LYS A 403 -0.59 -40.82 -1.65
C LYS A 403 -1.87 -41.24 -2.40
N ALA A 404 -2.21 -40.51 -3.47
CA ALA A 404 -3.05 -41.03 -4.56
C ALA A 404 -2.87 -40.15 -5.81
N LEU A 405 -2.26 -40.73 -6.85
CA LEU A 405 -2.34 -40.41 -8.30
C LEU A 405 -1.05 -40.84 -8.99
N THR A 406 -1.07 -42.05 -9.57
CA THR A 406 -0.05 -42.53 -10.52
C THR A 406 -0.66 -42.54 -11.93
N PRO A 407 0.06 -42.07 -12.97
CA PRO A 407 -0.45 -42.09 -14.33
C PRO A 407 -0.31 -43.50 -14.94
N LYS A 408 -1.37 -44.00 -15.59
CA LYS A 408 -1.32 -45.21 -16.41
C LYS A 408 -0.86 -44.86 -17.83
N TYR A 409 0.08 -45.65 -18.35
CA TYR A 409 0.49 -45.63 -19.75
C TYR A 409 -0.69 -45.97 -20.68
N ALA A 410 -0.76 -45.30 -21.84
CA ALA A 410 -1.52 -45.73 -23.00
C ALA A 410 -0.63 -45.61 -24.26
N ARG A 411 -0.66 -46.61 -25.13
CA ARG A 411 0.13 -46.66 -26.38
C ARG A 411 -0.59 -45.92 -27.52
N LEU A 412 0.21 -45.50 -28.50
CA LEU A 412 -0.18 -44.95 -29.81
C LEU A 412 -1.15 -45.87 -30.59
N PRO A 413 -1.84 -45.32 -31.60
CA PRO A 413 -1.41 -45.65 -32.96
C PRO A 413 -1.17 -44.45 -33.89
N HIS A 414 -0.32 -44.67 -34.90
CA HIS A 414 -0.04 -43.78 -36.04
C HIS A 414 -1.19 -43.76 -37.06
N PRO A 415 -1.24 -42.74 -37.93
CA PRO A 415 -1.41 -43.06 -39.37
C PRO A 415 -0.49 -42.25 -40.33
N ALA A 416 -0.40 -42.78 -41.56
CA ALA A 416 0.00 -42.23 -42.87
C ALA A 416 0.67 -40.82 -42.94
N SER A 417 1.80 -40.57 -43.61
CA SER A 417 2.28 -41.06 -44.93
C SER A 417 1.38 -40.65 -46.11
N LEU A 418 1.61 -39.45 -46.66
CA LEU A 418 1.25 -39.08 -48.03
C LEU A 418 2.53 -38.69 -48.80
N GLU A 419 2.87 -39.46 -49.82
CA GLU A 419 3.58 -38.98 -51.01
C GLU A 419 2.63 -39.11 -52.20
N ALA A 420 2.29 -37.97 -52.82
CA ALA A 420 1.84 -37.80 -54.21
C ALA A 420 1.61 -36.30 -54.46
#